data_AF-A0A945HSG2-F1
#
_entry.id   AF-A0A945HSG2-F1
#
_cell.length_a   1.000
_cell.length_b   1.000
_cell.length_c   1.000
_cell.angle_alpha   90.00
_cell.angle_beta   90.00
_cell.angle_gamma   90.00
#
_symmetry.space_group_name_H-M   'P 1'
#
loop_
_entity.id
_entity.type
_entity.pdbx_description
1 polymer ?
#
loop_
_entity_poly.entity_id
_entity_poly.type
_entity_poly.pdbx_seq_one_letter_code
_entity_poly.pdbx_strand_id
1 'polypeptide(L)'
;QKMIDLGYATSFYHGGDLNFGNMNTYLRNAGITNFIDGTDFDQKDWNSKWGVHDRVFMKRFENDLKGNQKEPFFKIALTLTSHEPFEFPEEYKFGKDTEENKFRSAHAYTDKVIGDFVAFAKKQPWYDNTLIVILSDHGHRSPKHNGVFNSPKKFKIPMLWLGGALNKKGIEISTIASQVDLPYTLLDLLNTSNREVIFSKNIFNSSDKQYAHYIFNKGYGTISKDGVFVYDYMGKKTILETGKNTKSLDSLGKAITQNAFQDFLMRK
;
A
#
# COMPACT_ATOMS: atom_id res chain seq x y z
N GLN A 1 3.12 -14.71 -7.35
CA GLN A 1 3.16 -15.68 -8.46
C GLN A 1 3.65 -15.10 -9.79
N LYS A 2 2.92 -14.21 -10.49
CA LYS A 2 3.34 -13.73 -11.83
C LYS A 2 4.78 -13.22 -11.93
N MET A 3 5.25 -12.45 -10.95
CA MET A 3 6.65 -12.00 -10.91
C MET A 3 7.64 -13.18 -10.86
N ILE A 4 7.33 -14.24 -10.10
CA ILE A 4 8.13 -15.47 -10.01
C ILE A 4 8.14 -16.18 -11.36
N ASP A 5 6.98 -16.30 -12.01
CA ASP A 5 6.86 -16.93 -13.34
C ASP A 5 7.68 -16.19 -14.41
N LEU A 6 7.86 -14.87 -14.24
CA LEU A 6 8.74 -14.02 -15.05
C LEU A 6 10.22 -14.09 -14.64
N GLY A 7 10.58 -14.94 -13.68
CA GLY A 7 11.96 -15.15 -13.23
C GLY A 7 12.45 -14.19 -12.14
N TYR A 8 11.57 -13.38 -11.53
CA TYR A 8 11.96 -12.47 -10.45
C TYR A 8 12.22 -13.24 -9.16
N ALA A 9 13.39 -13.01 -8.55
CA ALA A 9 13.63 -13.40 -7.17
C ALA A 9 12.75 -12.56 -6.24
N THR A 10 11.81 -13.20 -5.54
CA THR A 10 10.87 -12.52 -4.65
C THR A 10 11.28 -12.63 -3.19
N SER A 11 11.07 -11.56 -2.43
CA SER A 11 11.29 -11.55 -0.98
C SER A 11 10.37 -10.56 -0.29
N PHE A 12 10.01 -10.86 0.95
CA PHE A 12 9.18 -9.99 1.78
C PHE A 12 9.87 -9.70 3.11
N TYR A 13 9.89 -8.43 3.46
CA TYR A 13 10.62 -7.87 4.59
C TYR A 13 9.62 -7.22 5.54
N HIS A 14 9.66 -7.59 6.81
CA HIS A 14 8.88 -6.96 7.87
C HIS A 14 9.66 -6.92 9.19
N GLY A 15 9.47 -5.89 10.00
CA GLY A 15 10.14 -5.76 11.31
C GLY A 15 9.48 -6.55 12.43
N GLY A 16 8.30 -7.13 12.20
CA GLY A 16 7.47 -7.82 13.18
C GLY A 16 7.19 -9.28 12.85
N ASP A 17 6.25 -9.89 13.58
CA ASP A 17 5.85 -11.29 13.40
C ASP A 17 4.95 -11.47 12.17
N LEU A 18 5.40 -12.24 11.17
CA LEU A 18 4.60 -12.53 9.97
C LEU A 18 3.37 -13.41 10.23
N ASN A 19 3.26 -14.06 11.38
CA ASN A 19 2.05 -14.78 11.74
C ASN A 19 0.91 -13.83 12.14
N PHE A 20 1.23 -12.57 12.49
CA PHE A 20 0.22 -11.54 12.67
C PHE A 20 -0.62 -11.37 11.39
N GLY A 21 -1.93 -11.34 11.54
CA GLY A 21 -2.86 -11.24 10.39
C GLY A 21 -2.76 -12.39 9.39
N ASN A 22 -2.12 -13.51 9.74
CA ASN A 22 -1.88 -14.65 8.86
C ASN A 22 -1.07 -14.30 7.58
N MET A 23 -0.22 -13.27 7.64
CA MET A 23 0.57 -12.82 6.48
C MET A 23 1.50 -13.92 5.96
N ASN A 24 2.12 -14.69 6.85
CA ASN A 24 3.03 -15.78 6.50
C ASN A 24 2.37 -16.79 5.55
N THR A 25 1.21 -17.33 5.94
CA THR A 25 0.44 -18.27 5.12
C THR A 25 0.01 -17.65 3.79
N TYR A 26 -0.51 -16.42 3.85
CA TYR A 26 -0.99 -15.73 2.66
C TYR A 26 0.13 -15.52 1.62
N LEU A 27 1.30 -15.04 2.07
CA LEU A 27 2.45 -14.76 1.21
C LEU A 27 3.07 -16.05 0.65
N ARG A 28 3.11 -17.13 1.45
CA ARG A 28 3.55 -18.46 1.00
C ARG A 28 2.63 -19.04 -0.07
N ASN A 29 1.31 -18.92 0.11
CA ASN A 29 0.34 -19.33 -0.90
C ASN A 29 0.46 -18.50 -2.19
N ALA A 30 0.98 -17.27 -2.11
CA ALA A 30 1.32 -16.45 -3.28
C ALA A 30 2.69 -16.79 -3.92
N GLY A 31 3.41 -17.77 -3.37
CA GLY A 31 4.68 -18.29 -3.85
C GLY A 31 5.93 -17.65 -3.25
N ILE A 32 5.80 -16.65 -2.37
CA ILE A 32 6.95 -16.02 -1.71
C ILE A 32 7.44 -16.93 -0.59
N THR A 33 8.74 -17.25 -0.58
CA THR A 33 9.34 -18.14 0.43
C THR A 33 10.55 -17.55 1.13
N ASN A 34 11.14 -16.49 0.57
CA ASN A 34 12.21 -15.75 1.20
C ASN A 34 11.63 -14.61 2.06
N PHE A 35 11.72 -14.77 3.37
CA PHE A 35 11.19 -13.83 4.35
C PHE A 35 12.32 -13.35 5.25
N ILE A 36 12.32 -12.05 5.53
CA ILE A 36 13.01 -11.48 6.68
C ILE A 36 11.93 -10.91 7.60
N ASP A 37 11.85 -11.44 8.82
CA ASP A 37 10.83 -11.05 9.79
C ASP A 37 11.44 -10.68 11.15
N GLY A 38 10.60 -10.41 12.13
CA GLY A 38 11.04 -10.02 13.47
C GLY A 38 12.01 -11.02 14.13
N THR A 39 12.01 -12.30 13.74
CA THR A 39 12.94 -13.31 14.27
C THR A 39 14.38 -13.15 13.76
N ASP A 40 14.57 -12.39 12.67
CA ASP A 40 15.89 -12.07 12.10
C ASP A 40 16.58 -10.87 12.76
N PHE A 41 15.99 -10.30 13.81
CA PHE A 41 16.51 -9.14 14.54
C PHE A 41 16.86 -9.50 15.98
N ASP A 42 17.88 -8.82 16.52
CA ASP A 42 18.26 -8.99 17.91
C ASP A 42 17.10 -8.60 18.84
N GLN A 43 16.88 -9.38 19.90
CA GLN A 43 15.81 -9.10 20.87
C GLN A 43 15.94 -7.73 21.54
N LYS A 44 17.16 -7.18 21.64
CA LYS A 44 17.37 -5.81 22.17
C LYS A 44 16.80 -4.72 21.26
N ASP A 45 16.65 -5.01 19.97
CA ASP A 45 16.14 -4.09 18.97
C ASP A 45 14.60 -4.21 18.83
N TRP A 46 14.00 -5.22 19.46
CA TRP A 46 12.55 -5.33 19.66
C TRP A 46 12.07 -4.30 20.69
N ASN A 47 11.85 -3.10 20.20
CA ASN A 47 11.57 -1.89 20.97
C ASN A 47 10.12 -1.42 20.86
N SER A 48 9.25 -2.22 20.23
CA SER A 48 7.81 -2.03 20.26
C SER A 48 7.09 -3.37 20.45
N LYS A 49 5.82 -3.31 20.85
CA LYS A 49 4.94 -4.48 20.91
C LYS A 49 4.85 -5.23 19.56
N TRP A 50 5.07 -4.53 18.45
CA TRP A 50 4.84 -5.06 17.11
C TRP A 50 6.11 -5.62 16.46
N GLY A 51 7.30 -5.26 16.96
CA GLY A 51 8.57 -5.58 16.33
C GLY A 51 9.56 -4.42 16.39
N VAL A 52 10.58 -4.47 15.53
CA VAL A 52 11.62 -3.44 15.46
C VAL A 52 11.14 -2.20 14.70
N HIS A 53 11.55 -1.01 15.12
CA HIS A 53 11.23 0.22 14.39
C HIS A 53 11.88 0.31 13.00
N ASP A 54 11.32 1.19 12.17
CA ASP A 54 11.58 1.27 10.73
C ASP A 54 13.04 1.57 10.42
N ARG A 55 13.76 2.33 11.25
CA ARG A 55 15.19 2.58 11.04
C ARG A 55 16.01 1.29 11.13
N VAL A 56 15.75 0.44 12.12
CA VAL A 56 16.47 -0.84 12.28
C VAL A 56 16.10 -1.78 11.14
N PHE A 57 14.80 -1.91 10.90
CA PHE A 57 14.23 -2.72 9.82
C PHE A 57 14.78 -2.32 8.45
N MET A 58 14.67 -1.05 8.07
CA MET A 58 15.14 -0.55 6.77
C MET A 58 16.65 -0.61 6.67
N LYS A 59 17.40 -0.52 7.79
CA LYS A 59 18.85 -0.72 7.74
C LYS A 59 19.24 -2.14 7.35
N ARG A 60 18.51 -3.14 7.85
CA ARG A 60 18.67 -4.54 7.40
C ARG A 60 18.32 -4.65 5.91
N PHE A 61 17.21 -4.05 5.48
CA PHE A 61 16.82 -4.06 4.06
C PHE A 61 17.86 -3.41 3.14
N GLU A 62 18.43 -2.27 3.54
CA GLU A 62 19.55 -1.62 2.84
C GLU A 62 20.76 -2.55 2.74
N ASN A 63 21.15 -3.20 3.84
CA ASN A 63 22.31 -4.08 3.86
C ASN A 63 22.14 -5.25 2.88
N ASP A 64 20.97 -5.88 2.84
CA ASP A 64 20.67 -6.98 1.92
C ASP A 64 20.59 -6.53 0.45
N LEU A 65 20.30 -5.24 0.21
CA LEU A 65 20.27 -4.62 -1.12
C LEU A 65 21.59 -3.98 -1.53
N LYS A 66 22.61 -3.96 -0.67
CA LYS A 66 23.86 -3.24 -0.95
C LYS A 66 24.67 -3.95 -2.04
N GLY A 67 25.17 -3.16 -3.01
CA GLY A 67 26.01 -3.66 -4.09
C GLY A 67 25.23 -4.39 -5.17
N ASN A 68 25.89 -5.32 -5.87
CA ASN A 68 25.28 -6.06 -6.98
C ASN A 68 24.17 -6.99 -6.46
N GLN A 69 23.06 -7.04 -7.19
CA GLN A 69 21.94 -7.92 -6.89
C GLN A 69 21.81 -8.97 -8.00
N LYS A 70 21.26 -10.14 -7.67
CA LYS A 70 20.80 -11.09 -8.69
C LYS A 70 19.51 -10.55 -9.31
N GLU A 71 19.60 -10.14 -10.56
CA GLU A 71 18.46 -9.60 -11.32
C GLU A 71 17.76 -10.70 -12.15
N PRO A 72 16.43 -10.59 -12.39
CA PRO A 72 15.54 -9.57 -11.85
C PRO A 72 15.10 -9.89 -10.40
N PHE A 73 14.78 -8.86 -9.62
CA PHE A 73 14.28 -9.01 -8.24
C PHE A 73 13.00 -8.22 -8.00
N PHE A 74 12.14 -8.74 -7.12
CA PHE A 74 10.92 -8.08 -6.65
C PHE A 74 10.85 -8.20 -5.13
N LYS A 75 11.24 -7.13 -4.42
CA LYS A 75 11.31 -7.11 -2.96
C LYS A 75 10.22 -6.21 -2.40
N ILE A 76 9.50 -6.68 -1.39
CA ILE A 76 8.47 -5.93 -0.68
C ILE A 76 8.97 -5.65 0.73
N ALA A 77 8.91 -4.40 1.18
CA ALA A 77 9.23 -4.00 2.55
C ALA A 77 8.00 -3.35 3.19
N LEU A 78 7.49 -3.94 4.27
CA LEU A 78 6.34 -3.43 5.02
C LEU A 78 6.82 -2.78 6.33
N THR A 79 6.77 -1.44 6.36
CA THR A 79 7.09 -0.61 7.53
C THR A 79 6.09 -0.82 8.68
N LEU A 80 6.49 -0.47 9.89
CA LEU A 80 5.75 -0.81 11.11
C LEU A 80 5.59 0.33 12.12
N THR A 81 6.51 1.30 12.16
CA THR A 81 6.58 2.29 13.26
C THR A 81 5.35 3.17 13.39
N SER A 82 4.65 3.40 12.29
CA SER A 82 3.41 4.18 12.24
C SER A 82 2.18 3.45 12.79
N HIS A 83 2.33 2.26 13.40
CA HIS A 83 1.25 1.53 14.08
C HIS A 83 1.06 2.01 15.53
N GLU A 84 -0.18 2.02 16.05
CA GLU A 84 -0.42 2.42 17.45
C GLU A 84 0.33 1.52 18.44
N PRO A 85 0.87 2.04 19.57
CA PRO A 85 0.67 3.39 20.13
C PRO A 85 1.59 4.49 19.54
N PHE A 86 2.17 4.26 18.36
CA PHE A 86 3.03 5.21 17.62
C PHE A 86 4.34 5.51 18.36
N GLU A 87 4.92 4.47 18.95
CA GLU A 87 6.16 4.55 19.72
C GLU A 87 7.40 4.40 18.85
N PHE A 88 8.41 5.21 19.10
CA PHE A 88 9.74 5.16 18.50
C PHE A 88 10.76 5.91 19.38
N PRO A 89 12.08 5.66 19.24
CA PRO A 89 13.11 6.09 20.20
C PRO A 89 13.65 7.50 19.92
N GLU A 90 13.28 8.12 18.80
CA GLU A 90 13.69 9.47 18.42
C GLU A 90 12.71 10.54 18.96
N GLU A 91 13.04 11.80 18.70
CA GLU A 91 12.21 12.93 19.10
C GLU A 91 10.87 12.95 18.33
N TYR A 92 9.79 13.25 19.07
CA TYR A 92 8.46 13.43 18.50
C TYR A 92 8.34 14.84 17.95
N LYS A 93 8.56 14.99 16.64
CA LYS A 93 8.52 16.28 15.93
C LYS A 93 7.30 17.16 16.25
N PHE A 94 6.14 16.55 16.50
CA PHE A 94 4.90 17.26 16.82
C PHE A 94 4.47 17.13 18.28
N GLY A 95 5.29 16.50 19.13
CA GLY A 95 4.96 16.20 20.52
C GLY A 95 4.28 14.85 20.73
N LYS A 96 4.05 14.52 22.01
CA LYS A 96 3.43 13.28 22.50
C LYS A 96 2.21 13.50 23.40
N ASP A 97 1.79 14.76 23.49
CA ASP A 97 0.68 15.27 24.31
C ASP A 97 -0.69 14.80 23.82
N THR A 98 -0.82 14.48 22.54
CA THR A 98 -2.04 13.90 21.96
C THR A 98 -1.72 12.71 21.05
N GLU A 99 -2.69 11.80 20.89
CA GLU A 99 -2.58 10.68 19.95
C GLU A 99 -2.37 11.16 18.50
N GLU A 100 -2.94 12.31 18.12
CA GLU A 100 -2.72 12.89 16.79
C GLU A 100 -1.27 13.37 16.60
N ASN A 101 -0.68 13.99 17.64
CA ASN A 101 0.71 14.41 17.59
C ASN A 101 1.67 13.21 17.56
N LYS A 102 1.38 12.14 18.30
CA LYS A 102 2.14 10.87 18.20
C LYS A 102 2.02 10.26 16.80
N PHE A 103 0.81 10.14 16.26
CA PHE A 103 0.55 9.65 14.90
C PHE A 103 1.37 10.43 13.85
N ARG A 104 1.29 11.77 13.89
CA ARG A 104 2.03 12.64 12.95
C ARG A 104 3.55 12.52 13.12
N SER A 105 4.01 12.35 14.36
CA SER A 105 5.44 12.21 14.66
C SER A 105 6.00 10.87 14.17
N ALA A 106 5.25 9.77 14.37
CA ALA A 106 5.64 8.46 13.84
C ALA A 106 5.66 8.45 12.30
N HIS A 107 4.69 9.10 11.64
CA HIS A 107 4.72 9.25 10.17
C HIS A 107 5.90 10.10 9.70
N ALA A 108 6.27 11.17 10.41
CA ALA A 108 7.44 11.97 10.09
C ALA A 108 8.76 11.18 10.30
N TYR A 109 8.81 10.29 11.28
CA TYR A 109 9.93 9.38 11.48
C TYR A 109 10.05 8.38 10.32
N THR A 110 8.96 7.70 9.94
CA THR A 110 8.94 6.76 8.81
C THR A 110 9.27 7.47 7.49
N ASP A 111 8.78 8.70 7.27
CA ASP A 111 9.11 9.53 6.10
C ASP A 111 10.62 9.78 5.99
N LYS A 112 11.28 10.16 7.10
CA LYS A 112 12.74 10.32 7.14
C LYS A 112 13.46 9.02 6.79
N VAL A 113 13.02 7.88 7.34
CA VAL A 113 13.60 6.55 7.05
C VAL A 113 13.44 6.17 5.57
N ILE A 114 12.28 6.44 4.97
CA ILE A 114 12.04 6.23 3.53
C ILE A 114 12.96 7.14 2.69
N GLY A 115 13.13 8.40 3.09
CA GLY A 115 14.06 9.34 2.47
C GLY A 115 15.51 8.84 2.51
N ASP A 116 15.96 8.34 3.66
CA ASP A 116 17.28 7.73 3.85
C ASP A 116 17.45 6.52 2.90
N PHE A 117 16.45 5.63 2.80
CA PHE A 117 16.47 4.49 1.89
C PHE A 117 16.55 4.92 0.42
N VAL A 118 15.79 5.93 -0.02
CA VAL A 118 15.86 6.43 -1.40
C VAL A 118 17.23 7.05 -1.68
N ALA A 119 17.84 7.75 -0.72
CA ALA A 119 19.19 8.29 -0.85
C ALA A 119 20.26 7.18 -0.90
N PHE A 120 20.07 6.10 -0.16
CA PHE A 120 20.88 4.88 -0.24
C PHE A 120 20.74 4.19 -1.61
N ALA A 121 19.50 4.02 -2.08
CA ALA A 121 19.18 3.34 -3.33
C ALA A 121 19.85 4.02 -4.53
N LYS A 122 19.83 5.36 -4.60
CA LYS A 122 20.50 6.16 -5.65
C LYS A 122 22.00 5.90 -5.80
N LYS A 123 22.65 5.29 -4.82
CA LYS A 123 24.09 4.97 -4.82
C LYS A 123 24.37 3.52 -5.20
N GLN A 124 23.34 2.71 -5.46
CA GLN A 124 23.48 1.29 -5.75
C GLN A 124 23.55 1.02 -7.26
N PRO A 125 24.28 -0.02 -7.70
CA PRO A 125 24.43 -0.34 -9.12
C PRO A 125 23.13 -0.75 -9.81
N TRP A 126 22.15 -1.28 -9.07
CA TRP A 126 20.85 -1.68 -9.60
C TRP A 126 19.87 -0.51 -9.80
N TYR A 127 20.17 0.69 -9.30
CA TYR A 127 19.21 1.80 -9.24
C TYR A 127 18.67 2.21 -10.61
N ASP A 128 19.55 2.27 -11.61
CA ASP A 128 19.23 2.72 -12.96
C ASP A 128 18.20 1.83 -13.67
N ASN A 129 18.14 0.55 -13.29
CA ASN A 129 17.21 -0.43 -13.84
C ASN A 129 16.07 -0.81 -12.87
N THR A 130 15.88 -0.04 -11.79
CA THR A 130 14.89 -0.38 -10.75
C THR A 130 13.76 0.65 -10.68
N LEU A 131 12.53 0.15 -10.59
CA LEU A 131 11.35 0.89 -10.18
C LEU A 131 11.14 0.73 -8.66
N ILE A 132 11.02 1.84 -7.95
CA ILE A 132 10.69 1.87 -6.51
C ILE A 132 9.29 2.44 -6.37
N VAL A 133 8.34 1.66 -5.85
CA VAL A 133 6.97 2.12 -5.57
C VAL A 133 6.78 2.25 -4.07
N ILE A 134 6.51 3.47 -3.60
CA ILE A 134 6.08 3.75 -2.23
C ILE A 134 4.56 3.83 -2.25
N LEU A 135 3.89 2.99 -1.46
CA LEU A 135 2.44 2.89 -1.39
C LEU A 135 2.02 2.63 0.05
N SER A 136 1.07 3.41 0.57
CA SER A 136 0.45 3.08 1.87
C SER A 136 -0.52 1.90 1.72
N ASP A 137 -0.60 1.10 2.78
CA ASP A 137 -1.50 -0.05 2.91
C ASP A 137 -2.97 0.34 3.06
N HIS A 138 -3.24 1.40 3.82
CA HIS A 138 -4.57 1.97 4.00
C HIS A 138 -4.51 3.43 4.47
N GLY A 139 -5.65 4.10 4.48
CA GLY A 139 -5.80 5.41 5.11
C GLY A 139 -6.19 5.31 6.58
N HIS A 140 -6.25 6.43 7.29
CA HIS A 140 -6.38 6.44 8.76
C HIS A 140 -7.39 7.48 9.25
N ARG A 141 -7.94 7.27 10.45
CA ARG A 141 -8.91 8.21 11.08
C ARG A 141 -8.26 9.52 11.55
N SER A 142 -6.94 9.54 11.68
CA SER A 142 -6.12 10.67 12.08
C SER A 142 -5.24 11.12 10.91
N PRO A 143 -4.94 12.43 10.76
CA PRO A 143 -5.54 13.52 11.52
C PRO A 143 -7.05 13.61 11.23
N LYS A 144 -7.82 14.14 12.18
CA LYS A 144 -9.26 14.29 11.97
C LYS A 144 -9.51 15.15 10.74
N HIS A 145 -10.50 14.76 9.94
CA HIS A 145 -10.94 15.56 8.80
C HIS A 145 -12.40 15.94 8.94
N ASN A 146 -12.76 17.11 8.38
CA ASN A 146 -14.15 17.52 8.27
C ASN A 146 -14.94 16.55 7.38
N GLY A 147 -16.24 16.42 7.66
CA GLY A 147 -17.16 15.57 6.90
C GLY A 147 -17.43 14.22 7.55
N VAL A 148 -18.09 13.34 6.78
CA VAL A 148 -18.51 12.00 7.24
C VAL A 148 -17.30 11.11 7.51
N PHE A 149 -17.35 10.30 8.57
CA PHE A 149 -16.21 9.46 9.01
C PHE A 149 -15.69 8.51 7.92
N ASN A 150 -16.58 7.91 7.12
CA ASN A 150 -16.23 7.03 6.00
C ASN A 150 -16.18 7.79 4.67
N SER A 151 -15.88 9.09 4.68
CA SER A 151 -15.70 9.83 3.43
C SER A 151 -14.48 9.33 2.67
N PRO A 152 -14.43 9.53 1.35
CA PRO A 152 -13.26 9.24 0.54
C PRO A 152 -11.93 9.77 1.06
N LYS A 153 -11.96 10.92 1.75
CA LYS A 153 -10.76 11.59 2.25
C LYS A 153 -9.96 10.69 3.20
N LYS A 154 -10.65 9.85 3.98
CA LYS A 154 -10.03 8.86 4.88
C LYS A 154 -9.31 7.75 4.12
N PHE A 155 -9.74 7.41 2.92
CA PHE A 155 -9.22 6.28 2.13
C PHE A 155 -8.24 6.72 1.03
N LYS A 156 -8.02 8.03 0.87
CA LYS A 156 -7.03 8.57 -0.06
C LYS A 156 -5.63 8.34 0.51
N ILE A 157 -4.87 7.48 -0.15
CA ILE A 157 -3.51 7.10 0.23
C ILE A 157 -2.47 7.64 -0.78
N PRO A 158 -1.24 7.93 -0.34
CA PRO A 158 -0.16 8.31 -1.24
C PRO A 158 0.36 7.10 -2.03
N MET A 159 0.75 7.35 -3.27
CA MET A 159 1.53 6.43 -4.11
C MET A 159 2.60 7.26 -4.84
N LEU A 160 3.87 6.88 -4.69
CA LEU A 160 5.00 7.51 -5.38
C LEU A 160 5.72 6.45 -6.20
N TRP A 161 5.99 6.79 -7.46
CA TRP A 161 6.82 5.98 -8.34
C TRP A 161 8.16 6.70 -8.48
N LEU A 162 9.23 6.03 -8.06
CA LEU A 162 10.61 6.50 -8.03
C LEU A 162 11.54 5.49 -8.71
N GLY A 163 12.84 5.76 -8.71
CA GLY A 163 13.86 4.87 -9.27
C GLY A 163 14.43 5.36 -10.60
N GLY A 164 15.48 4.68 -11.06
CA GLY A 164 16.18 5.02 -12.29
C GLY A 164 15.49 4.54 -13.57
N ALA A 165 14.65 3.50 -13.46
CA ALA A 165 13.90 2.95 -14.60
C ALA A 165 12.82 3.91 -15.16
N LEU A 166 12.50 4.99 -14.43
CA LEU A 166 11.54 5.98 -14.88
C LEU A 166 12.12 6.91 -15.94
N ASN A 167 11.53 6.85 -17.15
CA ASN A 167 11.86 7.77 -18.24
C ASN A 167 11.49 9.24 -17.96
N LYS A 168 10.44 9.48 -17.16
CA LYS A 168 9.99 10.82 -16.78
C LYS A 168 9.81 10.93 -15.26
N LYS A 169 10.13 12.10 -14.71
CA LYS A 169 10.08 12.40 -13.27
C LYS A 169 9.26 13.68 -13.05
N GLY A 170 8.74 13.87 -11.84
CA GLY A 170 7.95 15.06 -11.48
C GLY A 170 6.57 15.13 -12.15
N ILE A 171 6.02 13.98 -12.54
CA ILE A 171 4.67 13.90 -13.10
C ILE A 171 3.68 13.69 -11.96
N GLU A 172 2.66 14.55 -11.88
CA GLU A 172 1.48 14.32 -11.06
C GLU A 172 0.44 13.54 -11.87
N ILE A 173 -0.06 12.44 -11.30
CA ILE A 173 -1.15 11.65 -11.88
C ILE A 173 -2.42 11.97 -11.11
N SER A 174 -3.34 12.68 -11.76
CA SER A 174 -4.64 13.05 -11.18
C SER A 174 -5.74 12.02 -11.43
N THR A 175 -5.43 10.93 -12.15
CA THR A 175 -6.37 9.84 -12.43
C THR A 175 -6.81 9.15 -11.15
N ILE A 176 -8.12 8.90 -11.02
CA ILE A 176 -8.67 8.17 -9.88
C ILE A 176 -8.38 6.68 -10.05
N ALA A 177 -7.63 6.13 -9.10
CA ALA A 177 -7.27 4.73 -9.05
C ALA A 177 -7.33 4.19 -7.62
N SER A 178 -7.18 2.87 -7.48
CA SER A 178 -7.09 2.18 -6.20
C SER A 178 -5.79 1.36 -6.11
N GLN A 179 -5.35 0.99 -4.92
CA GLN A 179 -4.17 0.13 -4.73
C GLN A 179 -4.29 -1.21 -5.47
N VAL A 180 -5.51 -1.71 -5.66
CA VAL A 180 -5.78 -2.95 -6.41
C VAL A 180 -5.43 -2.82 -7.89
N ASP A 181 -5.25 -1.62 -8.41
CA ASP A 181 -4.88 -1.35 -9.81
C ASP A 181 -3.37 -1.50 -10.07
N LEU A 182 -2.54 -1.54 -9.02
CA LEU A 182 -1.08 -1.63 -9.13
C LEU A 182 -0.62 -2.92 -9.86
N PRO A 183 -1.10 -4.13 -9.53
CA PRO A 183 -0.71 -5.35 -10.22
C PRO A 183 -0.99 -5.31 -11.72
N TYR A 184 -2.17 -4.80 -12.14
CA TYR A 184 -2.48 -4.65 -13.56
C TYR A 184 -1.46 -3.76 -14.25
N THR A 185 -1.20 -2.59 -13.65
CA THR A 185 -0.30 -1.58 -14.22
C THR A 185 1.13 -2.12 -14.32
N LEU A 186 1.63 -2.83 -13.31
CA LEU A 186 2.97 -3.43 -13.35
C LEU A 186 3.08 -4.52 -14.42
N LEU A 187 2.10 -5.41 -14.52
CA LEU A 187 2.09 -6.47 -15.53
C LEU A 187 1.98 -5.91 -16.95
N ASP A 188 1.19 -4.86 -17.13
CA ASP A 188 1.06 -4.13 -18.41
C ASP A 188 2.40 -3.50 -18.84
N LEU A 189 3.10 -2.83 -17.92
CA LEU A 189 4.43 -2.25 -18.19
C LEU A 189 5.50 -3.29 -18.52
N LEU A 190 5.37 -4.50 -17.99
CA LEU A 190 6.24 -5.63 -18.29
C LEU A 190 5.84 -6.38 -19.58
N ASN A 191 4.85 -5.86 -20.33
CA ASN A 191 4.31 -6.48 -21.54
C ASN A 191 3.87 -7.94 -21.34
N THR A 192 3.26 -8.24 -20.19
CA THR A 192 2.76 -9.59 -19.87
C THR A 192 1.24 -9.60 -19.69
N SER A 193 0.66 -10.81 -19.65
CA SER A 193 -0.77 -10.99 -19.45
C SER A 193 -1.22 -10.52 -18.07
N ASN A 194 -2.18 -9.61 -18.05
CA ASN A 194 -2.87 -9.10 -16.86
C ASN A 194 -4.32 -9.60 -16.74
N ARG A 195 -4.69 -10.66 -17.49
CA ARG A 195 -6.08 -11.16 -17.54
C ARG A 195 -6.61 -11.72 -16.22
N GLU A 196 -5.72 -12.14 -15.32
CA GLU A 196 -6.09 -12.74 -14.03
C GLU A 196 -6.38 -11.68 -12.94
N VAL A 197 -5.96 -10.43 -13.14
CA VAL A 197 -6.24 -9.31 -12.21
C VAL A 197 -7.54 -8.60 -12.61
N ILE A 198 -8.64 -9.34 -12.55
CA ILE A 198 -9.96 -8.96 -13.12
C ILE A 198 -10.63 -7.75 -12.47
N PHE A 199 -10.22 -7.38 -11.25
CA PHE A 199 -10.73 -6.21 -10.52
C PHE A 199 -9.85 -4.96 -10.67
N SER A 200 -8.78 -5.08 -11.45
CA SER A 200 -7.72 -4.09 -11.57
C SER A 200 -7.75 -3.44 -12.96
N LYS A 201 -7.28 -2.20 -13.05
CA LYS A 201 -7.14 -1.45 -14.31
C LYS A 201 -5.82 -0.71 -14.36
N ASN A 202 -5.44 -0.19 -15.53
CA ASN A 202 -4.23 0.61 -15.68
C ASN A 202 -4.41 2.00 -15.02
N ILE A 203 -3.54 2.35 -14.07
CA ILE A 203 -3.53 3.63 -13.34
C ILE A 203 -3.25 4.81 -14.29
N PHE A 204 -2.47 4.59 -15.35
CA PHE A 204 -2.09 5.62 -16.32
C PHE A 204 -3.11 5.82 -17.46
N ASN A 205 -4.22 5.06 -17.46
CA ASN A 205 -5.27 5.26 -18.46
C ASN A 205 -6.03 6.56 -18.16
N SER A 206 -6.03 7.49 -19.11
CA SER A 206 -6.66 8.82 -19.02
C SER A 206 -8.18 8.83 -19.26
N SER A 207 -8.81 7.67 -19.32
CA SER A 207 -10.26 7.53 -19.51
C SER A 207 -11.05 8.21 -18.40
N ASP A 208 -12.11 8.88 -18.82
CA ASP A 208 -13.11 9.48 -17.93
C ASP A 208 -13.93 8.48 -17.12
N LYS A 209 -13.83 7.19 -17.43
CA LYS A 209 -14.51 6.09 -16.74
C LYS A 209 -13.72 5.54 -15.54
N GLN A 210 -12.59 6.17 -15.21
CA GLN A 210 -11.78 5.79 -14.07
C GLN A 210 -12.54 5.95 -12.76
N TYR A 211 -12.28 5.03 -11.84
CA TYR A 211 -12.98 4.95 -10.57
C TYR A 211 -12.12 4.34 -9.46
N ALA A 212 -12.48 4.66 -8.22
CA ALA A 212 -11.97 3.98 -7.05
C ALA A 212 -13.13 3.37 -6.26
N HIS A 213 -12.92 2.17 -5.75
CA HIS A 213 -13.83 1.49 -4.84
C HIS A 213 -13.08 1.17 -3.54
N TYR A 214 -13.71 1.43 -2.41
CA TYR A 214 -13.18 1.12 -1.09
C TYR A 214 -14.27 0.53 -0.21
N ILE A 215 -13.86 -0.33 0.73
CA ILE A 215 -14.74 -1.03 1.66
C ILE A 215 -14.40 -0.62 3.09
N PHE A 216 -15.41 -0.57 3.96
CA PHE A 216 -15.26 -0.42 5.41
C PHE A 216 -16.22 -1.38 6.12
N ASN A 217 -16.08 -1.54 7.44
CA ASN A 217 -16.77 -2.59 8.23
C ASN A 217 -18.29 -2.67 8.07
N LYS A 218 -18.96 -1.64 7.55
CA LYS A 218 -20.42 -1.57 7.41
C LYS A 218 -20.87 -1.08 6.03
N GLY A 219 -19.98 -0.97 5.06
CA GLY A 219 -20.32 -0.36 3.79
C GLY A 219 -19.20 -0.28 2.77
N TYR A 220 -19.49 0.46 1.71
CA TYR A 220 -18.53 0.77 0.65
C TYR A 220 -18.66 2.22 0.21
N GLY A 221 -17.64 2.69 -0.48
CA GLY A 221 -17.72 3.88 -1.32
C GLY A 221 -17.19 3.64 -2.72
N THR A 222 -17.75 4.38 -3.66
CA THR A 222 -17.36 4.42 -5.07
C THR A 222 -17.22 5.86 -5.52
N ILE A 223 -16.15 6.13 -6.26
CA ILE A 223 -15.77 7.47 -6.71
C ILE A 223 -15.41 7.41 -8.18
N SER A 224 -15.84 8.41 -8.93
CA SER A 224 -15.28 8.78 -10.22
C SER A 224 -14.96 10.28 -10.22
N LYS A 225 -14.48 10.78 -11.36
CA LYS A 225 -14.25 12.22 -11.54
C LYS A 225 -15.53 13.06 -11.38
N ASP A 226 -16.69 12.44 -11.61
CA ASP A 226 -17.98 13.13 -11.70
C ASP A 226 -18.80 13.02 -10.42
N GLY A 227 -18.45 12.11 -9.50
CA GLY A 227 -19.26 11.90 -8.31
C GLY A 227 -18.67 10.94 -7.27
N VAL A 228 -19.33 10.94 -6.12
CA VAL A 228 -19.02 10.13 -4.95
C VAL A 228 -20.32 9.51 -4.46
N PHE A 229 -20.28 8.21 -4.18
CA PHE A 229 -21.37 7.49 -3.52
C PHE A 229 -20.81 6.67 -2.36
N VAL A 230 -21.44 6.73 -1.19
CA VAL A 230 -21.05 5.99 0.01
C VAL A 230 -22.29 5.43 0.67
N TYR A 231 -22.30 4.13 0.95
CA TYR A 231 -23.46 3.41 1.45
C TYR A 231 -23.14 2.58 2.70
N ASP A 232 -24.05 2.60 3.67
CA ASP A 232 -24.04 1.76 4.87
C ASP A 232 -25.05 0.64 4.71
N TYR A 233 -24.58 -0.61 4.53
CA TYR A 233 -25.46 -1.76 4.38
C TYR A 233 -26.12 -2.18 5.70
N MET A 234 -25.51 -1.88 6.86
CA MET A 234 -26.10 -2.18 8.17
C MET A 234 -27.25 -1.21 8.46
N GLY A 235 -27.01 0.08 8.24
CA GLY A 235 -28.01 1.13 8.39
C GLY A 235 -29.00 1.23 7.22
N LYS A 236 -28.76 0.47 6.14
CA LYS A 236 -29.50 0.52 4.86
C LYS A 236 -29.68 1.93 4.31
N LYS A 237 -28.66 2.78 4.45
CA LYS A 237 -28.75 4.20 4.11
C LYS A 237 -27.53 4.71 3.37
N THR A 238 -27.76 5.69 2.51
CA THR A 238 -26.71 6.49 1.87
C THR A 238 -26.06 7.40 2.91
N ILE A 239 -24.73 7.33 3.04
CA ILE A 239 -23.92 8.21 3.89
C ILE A 239 -23.56 9.50 3.14
N LEU A 240 -23.20 9.38 1.87
CA LEU A 240 -22.77 10.50 1.03
C LEU A 240 -23.16 10.22 -0.43
N GLU A 241 -23.78 11.21 -1.07
CA GLU A 241 -24.14 11.16 -2.47
C GLU A 241 -23.97 12.56 -3.06
N THR A 242 -22.93 12.74 -3.89
CA THR A 242 -22.57 14.04 -4.45
C THR A 242 -22.10 13.91 -5.89
N GLY A 243 -22.40 14.90 -6.72
CA GLY A 243 -21.99 14.92 -8.13
C GLY A 243 -23.00 14.27 -9.06
N LYS A 244 -22.55 13.84 -10.24
CA LYS A 244 -23.35 13.22 -11.29
C LYS A 244 -23.18 11.70 -11.27
N ASN A 245 -24.12 10.98 -11.89
CA ASN A 245 -24.06 9.52 -12.10
C ASN A 245 -23.90 8.68 -10.81
N THR A 246 -24.38 9.18 -9.67
CA THR A 246 -24.28 8.52 -8.36
C THR A 246 -24.97 7.16 -8.32
N LYS A 247 -26.11 7.01 -9.03
CA LYS A 247 -26.78 5.71 -9.21
C LYS A 247 -25.91 4.68 -9.92
N SER A 248 -25.10 5.09 -10.90
CA SER A 248 -24.16 4.20 -11.57
C SER A 248 -23.01 3.82 -10.65
N LEU A 249 -22.54 4.75 -9.80
CA LEU A 249 -21.54 4.47 -8.78
C LEU A 249 -22.06 3.49 -7.71
N ASP A 250 -23.33 3.60 -7.31
CA ASP A 250 -24.00 2.64 -6.44
C ASP A 250 -24.00 1.24 -7.06
N SER A 251 -24.55 1.12 -8.27
CA SER A 251 -24.60 -0.15 -9.01
C SER A 251 -23.22 -0.77 -9.21
N LEU A 252 -22.21 0.04 -9.51
CA LEU A 252 -20.83 -0.41 -9.64
C LEU A 252 -20.28 -0.93 -8.30
N GLY A 253 -20.52 -0.21 -7.20
CA GLY A 253 -20.06 -0.62 -5.88
C GLY A 253 -20.67 -1.94 -5.42
N LYS A 254 -21.98 -2.13 -5.69
CA LYS A 254 -22.67 -3.40 -5.44
C LYS A 254 -22.09 -4.53 -6.28
N ALA A 255 -21.88 -4.31 -7.58
CA ALA A 255 -21.35 -5.31 -8.50
C ALA A 255 -19.93 -5.74 -8.10
N ILE A 256 -19.04 -4.79 -7.80
CA ILE A 256 -17.67 -5.09 -7.36
C ILE A 256 -17.69 -5.89 -6.05
N THR A 257 -18.47 -5.43 -5.05
CA THR A 257 -18.56 -6.11 -3.75
C THR A 257 -19.07 -7.54 -3.91
N GLN A 258 -20.15 -7.73 -4.68
CA GLN A 258 -20.75 -9.05 -4.93
C GLN A 258 -19.78 -9.97 -5.69
N ASN A 259 -19.16 -9.46 -6.75
CA ASN A 259 -18.26 -10.27 -7.58
C ASN A 259 -16.97 -10.62 -6.84
N ALA A 260 -16.41 -9.72 -6.03
CA ALA A 260 -15.25 -10.00 -5.20
C ALA A 260 -15.55 -11.07 -4.14
N PHE A 261 -16.72 -10.99 -3.49
CA PHE A 261 -17.16 -12.02 -2.55
C PHE A 261 -17.41 -13.36 -3.24
N GLN A 262 -18.02 -13.35 -4.43
CA GLN A 262 -18.25 -14.57 -5.21
C GLN A 262 -16.92 -15.21 -5.66
N ASP A 263 -15.96 -14.40 -6.10
CA ASP A 263 -14.61 -14.86 -6.45
C ASP A 263 -13.94 -15.54 -5.25
N PHE A 264 -14.03 -14.92 -4.06
CA PHE A 264 -13.54 -15.53 -2.82
C PHE A 264 -14.17 -16.90 -2.53
N LEU A 265 -15.49 -17.04 -2.67
CA LEU A 265 -16.19 -18.31 -2.45
C LEU A 265 -15.83 -19.40 -3.47
N MET A 266 -15.41 -19.01 -4.68
CA MET A 266 -15.05 -19.95 -5.75
C MET A 266 -13.59 -20.40 -5.70
N ARG A 267 -12.73 -19.68 -4.97
CA ARG A 267 -11.34 -20.09 -4.75
C ARG A 267 -11.33 -21.33 -3.84
N LYS A 268 -10.97 -22.46 -4.43
CA LYS A 268 -10.76 -23.73 -3.74
C LYS A 268 -9.37 -23.79 -3.11
#